data_AF-A0A5J5INI6-F1
#
_entry.id   AF-A0A5J5INI6-F1
#
_cell.length_a   1.000
_cell.length_b   1.000
_cell.length_c   1.000
_cell.angle_alpha   90.00
_cell.angle_beta   90.00
_cell.angle_gamma   90.00
#
_symmetry.space_group_name_H-M   'P 1'
#
loop_
_entity.id
_entity.type
_entity.pdbx_description
1 polymer ?
#
loop_
_entity_poly.entity_id
_entity_poly.type
_entity_poly.pdbx_seq_one_letter_code
_entity_poly.pdbx_strand_id
1 'polypeptide(L)'
;MSKPKYNEFQIFDKVDDSVTFKIETKMANSFFVYLQQLELMAFFSGYPLIYAVIIYFAGNKRAENNFKTRILAVLPFAYAFTGTLYLGLQLKKLYFNYSSENVKLLMHSPYLMIWALISILFWIPAVGRKRALSLLHSLVFFFFLVKDIILQFASSADENILKNDMRIYTVSLLLNIGSLVLMLLLSFLFLPKKKQELK
;
A
#
# COMPACT_ATOMS: atom_id res chain seq x y z
N MET A 1 76.87 -19.93 -12.42
CA MET A 1 75.90 -19.36 -11.46
C MET A 1 74.77 -18.73 -12.26
N SER A 2 73.66 -19.45 -12.44
CA SER A 2 72.49 -19.01 -13.22
C SER A 2 71.41 -18.55 -12.25
N LYS A 3 70.96 -17.30 -12.36
CA LYS A 3 69.85 -16.76 -11.56
C LYS A 3 68.52 -17.21 -12.19
N PRO A 4 67.55 -17.72 -11.41
CA PRO A 4 66.23 -18.03 -11.95
C PRO A 4 65.45 -16.74 -12.23
N LYS A 5 64.84 -16.67 -13.42
CA LYS A 5 63.80 -15.68 -13.78
C LYS A 5 62.52 -16.02 -13.02
N TYR A 6 62.03 -15.07 -12.22
CA TYR A 6 60.67 -15.14 -11.68
C TYR A 6 59.68 -14.81 -12.81
N ASN A 7 58.82 -15.78 -13.14
CA ASN A 7 57.62 -15.54 -13.93
C ASN A 7 56.59 -14.87 -13.01
N GLU A 8 56.31 -13.59 -13.26
CA GLU A 8 55.10 -12.95 -12.75
C GLU A 8 53.89 -13.63 -13.38
N PHE A 9 53.26 -14.51 -12.61
CA PHE A 9 51.96 -15.06 -12.90
C PHE A 9 50.93 -13.94 -12.73
N GLN A 10 50.42 -13.42 -13.84
CA GLN A 10 49.20 -12.60 -13.88
C GLN A 10 48.02 -13.46 -13.40
N ILE A 11 47.64 -13.34 -12.14
CA ILE A 11 46.42 -13.94 -11.55
C ILE A 11 45.56 -12.81 -10.96
N PHE A 12 45.13 -11.89 -11.80
CA PHE A 12 44.10 -10.85 -11.59
C PHE A 12 43.82 -10.36 -13.03
N ASP A 13 42.64 -10.33 -13.62
CA ASP A 13 41.27 -10.23 -13.15
C ASP A 13 40.37 -10.93 -14.18
N LYS A 14 39.71 -12.01 -13.80
CA LYS A 14 38.50 -12.46 -14.47
C LYS A 14 37.49 -12.77 -13.38
N VAL A 15 37.08 -11.72 -12.65
CA VAL A 15 35.84 -11.76 -11.90
C VAL A 15 34.77 -12.09 -12.92
N ASP A 16 34.25 -13.30 -12.83
CA ASP A 16 33.33 -13.88 -13.79
C ASP A 16 32.11 -12.95 -13.93
N ASP A 17 31.98 -12.28 -15.08
CA ASP A 17 30.88 -11.34 -15.37
C ASP A 17 29.50 -11.98 -15.10
N SER A 18 29.41 -13.32 -15.15
CA SER A 18 28.19 -14.05 -14.81
C SER A 18 27.82 -14.00 -13.31
N VAL A 19 28.81 -13.86 -12.43
CA VAL A 19 28.61 -13.69 -10.98
C VAL A 19 28.17 -12.27 -10.67
N THR A 20 28.82 -11.26 -11.27
CA THR A 20 28.44 -9.85 -11.13
C THR A 20 27.01 -9.64 -11.64
N PHE A 21 26.67 -10.17 -12.81
CA PHE A 21 25.32 -10.12 -13.37
C PHE A 21 24.27 -10.85 -12.50
N LYS A 22 24.61 -12.00 -11.92
CA LYS A 22 23.72 -12.72 -10.98
C LYS A 22 23.49 -11.96 -9.68
N ILE A 23 24.51 -11.26 -9.17
CA ILE A 23 24.40 -10.45 -7.95
C ILE A 23 23.55 -9.22 -8.22
N GLU A 24 23.78 -8.52 -9.34
CA GLU A 24 22.99 -7.36 -9.76
C GLU A 24 21.50 -7.71 -9.96
N THR A 25 21.21 -8.80 -10.65
CA THR A 25 19.82 -9.25 -10.88
C THR A 25 19.13 -9.66 -9.57
N LYS A 26 19.84 -10.31 -8.64
CA LYS A 26 19.30 -10.67 -7.32
C LYS A 26 19.00 -9.44 -6.46
N MET A 27 19.90 -8.45 -6.45
CA MET A 27 19.69 -7.19 -5.72
C MET A 27 18.55 -6.37 -6.31
N ALA A 28 18.49 -6.24 -7.64
CA ALA A 28 17.39 -5.57 -8.33
C ALA A 28 16.04 -6.21 -7.99
N ASN A 29 15.95 -7.54 -8.00
CA ASN A 29 14.73 -8.25 -7.65
C ASN A 29 14.31 -7.98 -6.20
N SER A 30 15.24 -8.00 -5.22
CA SER A 30 14.90 -7.67 -3.83
C SER A 30 14.39 -6.23 -3.66
N PHE A 31 14.96 -5.27 -4.38
CA PHE A 31 14.53 -3.87 -4.33
C PHE A 31 13.12 -3.68 -4.87
N PHE A 32 12.79 -4.28 -6.02
CA PHE A 32 11.44 -4.20 -6.58
C PHE A 32 10.38 -4.86 -5.69
N VAL A 33 10.72 -6.00 -5.07
CA VAL A 33 9.84 -6.68 -4.11
C VAL A 33 9.56 -5.79 -2.91
N TYR A 34 10.60 -5.16 -2.35
CA TYR A 34 10.45 -4.21 -1.27
C TYR A 34 9.58 -3.02 -1.67
N LEU A 35 9.82 -2.39 -2.83
CA LEU A 35 9.00 -1.29 -3.32
C LEU A 35 7.53 -1.68 -3.51
N GLN A 36 7.26 -2.87 -4.04
CA GLN A 36 5.90 -3.35 -4.23
C GLN A 36 5.19 -3.58 -2.88
N GLN A 37 5.90 -4.16 -1.91
CA GLN A 37 5.36 -4.37 -0.57
C GLN A 37 5.07 -3.02 0.11
N LEU A 38 6.00 -2.07 -0.01
CA LEU A 38 5.88 -0.74 0.54
C LEU A 38 4.70 0.02 -0.08
N GLU A 39 4.54 -0.03 -1.41
CA GLU A 39 3.39 0.53 -2.11
C GLU A 39 2.08 -0.08 -1.59
N LEU A 40 1.97 -1.39 -1.49
CA LEU A 40 0.79 -2.06 -0.98
C LEU A 40 0.49 -1.66 0.47
N MET A 41 1.49 -1.60 1.34
CA MET A 41 1.32 -1.12 2.72
C MET A 41 0.87 0.34 2.74
N ALA A 42 1.44 1.17 1.86
CA ALA A 42 1.07 2.57 1.71
C ALA A 42 -0.40 2.73 1.29
N PHE A 43 -0.93 1.95 0.35
CA PHE A 43 -2.33 2.15 -0.05
C PHE A 43 -3.34 1.94 1.10
N PHE A 44 -3.11 0.97 1.99
CA PHE A 44 -4.14 0.54 2.94
C PHE A 44 -3.87 0.88 4.41
N SER A 45 -2.63 1.14 4.81
CA SER A 45 -2.27 1.37 6.22
C SER A 45 -2.74 2.71 6.79
N GLY A 46 -3.04 3.71 5.95
CA GLY A 46 -3.59 4.99 6.42
C GLY A 46 -5.03 4.88 6.94
N TYR A 47 -5.78 3.85 6.52
CA TYR A 47 -7.20 3.73 6.84
C TYR A 47 -7.50 3.53 8.34
N PRO A 48 -6.82 2.64 9.09
CA PRO A 48 -7.03 2.52 10.54
C PRO A 48 -6.85 3.84 11.29
N LEU A 49 -5.86 4.66 10.91
CA LEU A 49 -5.61 5.94 11.56
C LEU A 49 -6.75 6.92 11.31
N ILE A 50 -7.22 7.03 10.07
CA ILE A 50 -8.38 7.85 9.70
C ILE A 50 -9.64 7.36 10.42
N TYR A 51 -9.84 6.04 10.46
CA TYR A 51 -10.95 5.42 11.18
C TYR A 51 -10.94 5.81 12.67
N ALA A 52 -9.79 5.68 13.33
CA ALA A 52 -9.63 6.03 14.74
C ALA A 52 -9.93 7.51 14.99
N VAL A 53 -9.40 8.40 14.16
CA VAL A 53 -9.66 9.85 14.24
C VAL A 53 -11.14 10.15 14.09
N ILE A 54 -11.82 9.56 13.11
CA ILE A 54 -13.26 9.78 12.88
C ILE A 54 -14.09 9.27 14.06
N ILE A 55 -13.78 8.08 14.60
CA ILE A 55 -14.50 7.54 15.75
C ILE A 55 -14.29 8.40 16.99
N TYR A 56 -13.05 8.86 17.22
CA TYR A 56 -12.72 9.76 18.31
C TYR A 56 -13.56 11.06 18.25
N PHE A 57 -13.63 11.71 17.09
CA PHE A 57 -14.45 12.92 16.89
C PHE A 57 -15.96 12.64 16.83
N ALA A 58 -16.37 11.45 16.41
CA ALA A 58 -17.78 11.05 16.41
C ALA A 58 -18.32 11.02 17.85
N GLY A 59 -17.52 10.52 18.80
CA GLY A 59 -17.79 10.55 20.24
C GLY A 59 -19.00 9.74 20.69
N ASN A 60 -19.07 9.39 21.98
CA ASN A 60 -20.12 8.56 22.58
C ASN A 60 -21.49 9.26 22.72
N LYS A 61 -21.65 10.46 22.13
CA LYS A 61 -22.92 11.18 22.11
C LYS A 61 -23.75 10.61 20.97
N ARG A 62 -24.86 9.95 21.32
CA ARG A 62 -25.92 9.46 20.41
C ARG A 62 -26.16 10.54 19.36
N ALA A 63 -25.60 10.34 18.16
CA ALA A 63 -25.37 11.44 17.23
C ALA A 63 -26.68 11.91 16.60
N GLU A 64 -27.24 13.01 17.12
CA GLU A 64 -28.35 13.74 16.48
C GLU A 64 -27.91 14.46 15.19
N ASN A 65 -26.60 14.55 14.91
CA ASN A 65 -26.07 15.21 13.71
C ASN A 65 -25.94 14.26 12.50
N ASN A 66 -26.74 14.53 11.47
CA ASN A 66 -26.72 13.86 10.15
C ASN A 66 -25.33 13.79 9.48
N PHE A 67 -24.44 14.72 9.80
CA PHE A 67 -23.08 14.74 9.25
C PHE A 67 -22.21 13.59 9.80
N LYS A 68 -22.29 13.32 11.11
CA LYS A 68 -21.51 12.26 11.76
C LYS A 68 -21.91 10.88 11.24
N THR A 69 -23.22 10.63 11.16
CA THR A 69 -23.76 9.38 10.61
C THR A 69 -23.38 9.19 9.15
N ARG A 70 -23.34 10.27 8.36
CA ARG A 70 -22.89 10.25 6.97
C ARG A 70 -21.42 9.92 6.82
N ILE A 71 -20.51 10.60 7.52
CA ILE A 71 -19.06 10.28 7.46
C ILE A 71 -18.83 8.81 7.81
N LEU A 72 -19.45 8.34 8.89
CA LEU A 72 -19.32 6.95 9.33
C LEU A 72 -19.86 5.94 8.31
N ALA A 73 -20.92 6.30 7.57
CA ALA A 73 -21.47 5.46 6.50
C ALA A 73 -20.58 5.44 5.25
N VAL A 74 -19.85 6.53 4.97
CA VAL A 74 -18.98 6.67 3.80
C VAL A 74 -17.63 5.97 3.97
N LEU A 75 -17.15 5.80 5.21
CA LEU A 75 -15.85 5.19 5.53
C LEU A 75 -15.52 3.91 4.75
N PRO A 76 -16.37 2.88 4.71
CA PRO A 76 -16.06 1.63 4.00
C PRO A 76 -16.00 1.81 2.47
N PHE A 77 -16.75 2.77 1.94
CA PHE A 77 -16.71 3.10 0.52
C PHE A 77 -15.44 3.90 0.14
N ALA A 78 -14.96 4.79 1.02
CA ALA A 78 -13.66 5.43 0.85
C ALA A 78 -12.52 4.40 0.85
N TYR A 79 -12.63 3.37 1.68
CA TYR A 79 -11.70 2.24 1.67
C TYR A 79 -11.76 1.46 0.36
N ALA A 80 -12.97 1.11 -0.09
CA ALA A 80 -13.18 0.41 -1.36
C ALA A 80 -12.61 1.19 -2.55
N PHE A 81 -12.82 2.51 -2.57
CA PHE A 81 -12.27 3.40 -3.59
C PHE A 81 -10.74 3.39 -3.60
N THR A 82 -10.10 3.40 -2.43
CA THR A 82 -8.64 3.25 -2.32
C THR A 82 -8.17 1.92 -2.89
N GLY A 83 -8.93 0.84 -2.66
CA GLY A 83 -8.73 -0.45 -3.32
C GLY A 83 -8.86 -0.42 -4.84
N THR A 84 -9.84 0.33 -5.36
CA THR A 84 -10.02 0.54 -6.80
C THR A 84 -8.85 1.32 -7.39
N LEU A 85 -8.34 2.36 -6.71
CA LEU A 85 -7.15 3.10 -7.13
C LEU A 85 -5.92 2.18 -7.17
N TYR A 86 -5.75 1.33 -6.16
CA TYR A 86 -4.68 0.34 -6.13
C TYR A 86 -4.79 -0.63 -7.32
N LEU A 87 -5.99 -1.17 -7.61
CA LEU A 87 -6.20 -2.00 -8.78
C LEU A 87 -5.84 -1.27 -10.08
N GLY A 88 -6.26 -0.01 -10.23
CA GLY A 88 -5.91 0.81 -11.40
C GLY A 88 -4.38 0.97 -11.57
N LEU A 89 -3.66 1.14 -10.46
CA LEU A 89 -2.20 1.18 -10.46
C LEU A 89 -1.58 -0.16 -10.89
N GLN A 90 -2.10 -1.28 -10.38
CA GLN A 90 -1.63 -2.62 -10.78
C GLN A 90 -1.89 -2.88 -12.27
N LEU A 91 -3.06 -2.50 -12.78
CA LEU A 91 -3.38 -2.61 -14.21
C LEU A 91 -2.44 -1.77 -15.08
N LYS A 92 -2.12 -0.54 -14.64
CA LYS A 92 -1.14 0.31 -15.33
C LYS A 92 0.23 -0.38 -15.40
N LYS A 93 0.71 -0.97 -14.31
CA LYS A 93 2.00 -1.69 -14.28
C LYS A 93 2.01 -2.90 -15.21
N LEU A 94 0.92 -3.66 -15.22
CA LEU A 94 0.76 -4.82 -16.11
C LEU A 94 0.77 -4.41 -17.58
N TYR A 95 0.09 -3.32 -17.94
CA TYR A 95 0.00 -2.84 -19.33
C TYR A 95 1.36 -2.43 -19.90
N PHE A 96 2.19 -1.72 -19.12
CA PHE A 96 3.49 -1.23 -19.61
C PHE A 96 4.59 -2.30 -19.65
N ASN A 97 4.48 -3.38 -18.86
CA ASN A 97 5.52 -4.42 -18.73
C ASN A 97 5.01 -5.81 -19.17
N TYR A 98 4.37 -5.89 -20.33
CA TYR A 98 3.78 -7.12 -20.89
C TYR A 98 4.85 -8.10 -21.42
N SER A 99 5.73 -8.59 -20.55
CA SER A 99 6.59 -9.75 -20.79
C SER A 99 6.26 -10.81 -19.73
N SER A 100 6.12 -12.07 -20.15
CA SER A 100 5.74 -13.20 -19.27
C SER A 100 6.73 -13.44 -18.13
N GLU A 101 8.00 -13.04 -18.30
CA GLU A 101 9.04 -13.06 -17.26
C GLU A 101 8.82 -11.97 -16.20
N ASN A 102 8.33 -10.79 -16.61
CA ASN A 102 8.06 -9.67 -15.71
C ASN A 102 6.81 -9.90 -14.85
N VAL A 103 5.82 -10.65 -15.34
CA VAL A 103 4.61 -10.97 -14.57
C VAL A 103 4.92 -11.84 -13.35
N LYS A 104 5.87 -12.77 -13.45
CA LYS A 104 6.31 -13.58 -12.30
C LYS A 104 7.05 -12.74 -11.26
N LEU A 105 7.87 -11.79 -11.71
CA LEU A 105 8.56 -10.84 -10.84
C LEU A 105 7.59 -9.89 -10.12
N LEU A 106 6.53 -9.45 -10.81
CA LEU A 106 5.48 -8.59 -10.26
C LEU A 106 4.60 -9.30 -9.21
N MET A 107 4.67 -10.61 -9.06
CA MET A 107 3.81 -11.40 -8.17
C MET A 107 4.62 -12.10 -7.08
N HIS A 108 5.59 -11.41 -6.47
CA HIS A 108 6.38 -12.01 -5.39
C HIS A 108 5.57 -12.24 -4.10
N SER A 109 4.51 -11.44 -3.87
CA SER A 109 3.58 -11.57 -2.74
C SER A 109 2.12 -11.62 -3.22
N PRO A 110 1.72 -12.69 -3.94
CA PRO A 110 0.40 -12.76 -4.55
C PRO A 110 -0.70 -12.77 -3.48
N TYR A 111 -0.44 -13.34 -2.31
CA TYR A 111 -1.39 -13.39 -1.19
C TYR A 111 -1.76 -12.01 -0.67
N LEU A 112 -0.77 -11.13 -0.45
CA LEU A 112 -1.03 -9.76 0.02
C LEU A 112 -1.74 -8.94 -1.05
N MET A 113 -1.39 -9.13 -2.32
CA MET A 113 -2.07 -8.46 -3.43
C MET A 113 -3.53 -8.90 -3.54
N ILE A 114 -3.82 -10.20 -3.47
CA ILE A 114 -5.18 -10.73 -3.45
C ILE A 114 -5.93 -10.16 -2.25
N TRP A 115 -5.31 -10.15 -1.06
CA TRP A 115 -5.88 -9.53 0.13
C TRP A 115 -6.20 -8.05 -0.10
N ALA A 116 -5.28 -7.29 -0.69
CA ALA A 116 -5.51 -5.89 -1.05
C ALA A 116 -6.72 -5.72 -1.99
N LEU A 117 -6.87 -6.59 -2.99
CA LEU A 117 -7.99 -6.54 -3.94
C LEU A 117 -9.35 -6.91 -3.33
N ILE A 118 -9.37 -7.69 -2.24
CA ILE A 118 -10.60 -7.97 -1.48
C ILE A 118 -11.24 -6.67 -0.94
N SER A 119 -10.45 -5.59 -0.77
CA SER A 119 -10.99 -4.29 -0.39
C SER A 119 -12.04 -3.73 -1.35
N ILE A 120 -12.03 -4.15 -2.62
CA ILE A 120 -13.03 -3.71 -3.62
C ILE A 120 -14.42 -4.25 -3.28
N LEU A 121 -14.52 -5.39 -2.57
CA LEU A 121 -15.80 -5.97 -2.16
C LEU A 121 -16.60 -5.04 -1.23
N PHE A 122 -15.94 -4.07 -0.57
CA PHE A 122 -16.63 -3.06 0.25
C PHE A 122 -17.48 -2.08 -0.58
N TRP A 123 -17.38 -2.06 -1.91
CA TRP A 123 -18.36 -1.40 -2.78
C TRP A 123 -19.75 -2.04 -2.67
N ILE A 124 -19.83 -3.34 -2.37
CA ILE A 124 -21.09 -4.04 -2.22
C ILE A 124 -21.75 -3.56 -0.92
N PRO A 125 -22.96 -2.97 -0.95
CA PRO A 125 -23.58 -2.40 0.24
C PRO A 125 -23.75 -3.40 1.40
N ALA A 126 -23.94 -4.69 1.11
CA ALA A 126 -24.05 -5.75 2.12
C ALA A 126 -22.76 -5.90 2.95
N VAL A 127 -21.59 -5.73 2.33
CA VAL A 127 -20.28 -5.78 2.98
C VAL A 127 -19.92 -4.42 3.56
N GLY A 128 -20.11 -3.35 2.76
CA GLY A 128 -19.81 -1.96 3.14
C GLY A 128 -20.56 -1.45 4.37
N ARG A 129 -21.72 -2.02 4.71
CA ARG A 129 -22.42 -1.68 5.98
C ARG A 129 -21.64 -2.10 7.22
N LYS A 130 -20.80 -3.14 7.12
CA LYS A 130 -20.04 -3.71 8.25
C LYS A 130 -18.69 -3.00 8.39
N ARG A 131 -18.72 -1.78 8.95
CA ARG A 131 -17.53 -0.90 9.13
C ARG A 131 -16.37 -1.55 9.87
N ALA A 132 -16.65 -2.45 10.81
CA ALA A 132 -15.62 -3.18 11.53
C ALA A 132 -14.82 -4.13 10.62
N LEU A 133 -15.43 -4.65 9.55
CA LEU A 133 -14.73 -5.52 8.60
C LEU A 133 -13.73 -4.76 7.75
N SER A 134 -14.04 -3.53 7.31
CA SER A 134 -13.06 -2.72 6.56
C SER A 134 -11.88 -2.35 7.43
N LEU A 135 -12.13 -2.04 8.72
CA LEU A 135 -11.06 -1.84 9.70
C LEU A 135 -10.21 -3.11 9.87
N LEU A 136 -10.82 -4.26 10.16
CA LEU A 136 -10.11 -5.52 10.35
C LEU A 136 -9.26 -5.88 9.12
N HIS A 137 -9.82 -5.72 7.93
CA HIS A 137 -9.11 -5.94 6.68
C HIS A 137 -7.87 -5.05 6.55
N SER A 138 -8.03 -3.75 6.83
CA SER A 138 -6.94 -2.77 6.75
C SER A 138 -5.89 -2.92 7.86
N LEU A 139 -6.27 -3.46 9.02
CA LEU A 139 -5.37 -3.65 10.16
C LEU A 139 -4.21 -4.58 9.82
N VAL A 140 -4.43 -5.58 8.97
CA VAL A 140 -3.35 -6.47 8.50
C VAL A 140 -2.20 -5.64 7.92
N PHE A 141 -2.49 -4.71 7.00
CA PHE A 141 -1.47 -3.85 6.40
C PHE A 141 -0.85 -2.86 7.39
N PHE A 142 -1.64 -2.35 8.32
CA PHE A 142 -1.13 -1.47 9.37
C PHE A 142 -0.16 -2.18 10.31
N PHE A 143 -0.44 -3.43 10.70
CA PHE A 143 0.50 -4.23 11.49
C PHE A 143 1.80 -4.51 10.76
N PHE A 144 1.74 -4.82 9.46
CA PHE A 144 2.95 -4.98 8.65
C PHE A 144 3.77 -3.70 8.60
N LEU A 145 3.13 -2.55 8.40
CA LEU A 145 3.80 -1.25 8.40
C LEU A 145 4.47 -0.94 9.75
N VAL A 146 3.75 -1.11 10.86
CA VAL A 146 4.30 -0.86 12.21
C VAL A 146 5.46 -1.80 12.50
N LYS A 147 5.33 -3.08 12.16
CA LYS A 147 6.42 -4.05 12.30
C LYS A 147 7.66 -3.61 11.52
N ASP A 148 7.48 -3.17 10.27
CA ASP A 148 8.57 -2.75 9.41
C ASP A 148 9.31 -1.53 9.99
N ILE A 149 8.54 -0.51 10.42
CA ILE A 149 9.08 0.67 11.09
C ILE A 149 9.88 0.28 12.34
N ILE A 150 9.34 -0.59 13.21
CA ILE A 150 10.03 -1.05 14.43
C ILE A 150 11.35 -1.75 14.08
N LEU A 151 11.36 -2.62 13.07
CA LEU A 151 12.56 -3.33 12.63
C LEU A 151 13.62 -2.40 12.05
N GLN A 152 13.21 -1.35 11.32
CA GLN A 152 14.13 -0.35 10.81
C GLN A 152 14.77 0.47 11.93
N PHE A 153 13.98 0.85 12.96
CA PHE A 153 14.52 1.51 14.15
C PHE A 153 15.47 0.62 14.95
N ALA A 154 15.14 -0.67 15.09
CA ALA A 154 15.98 -1.62 15.83
C ALA A 154 17.30 -1.97 15.13
N SER A 155 17.32 -1.94 13.79
CA SER A 155 18.48 -2.35 12.99
C SER A 155 19.48 -1.23 12.68
N SER A 156 19.30 -0.02 13.23
CA SER A 156 20.09 1.17 12.87
C SER A 156 20.08 1.41 11.35
N ALA A 157 18.89 1.28 10.73
CA ALA A 157 18.72 1.47 9.30
C ALA A 157 19.20 2.87 8.85
N ASP A 158 19.67 2.96 7.61
CA ASP A 158 20.10 4.21 6.98
C ASP A 158 18.98 5.26 7.08
N GLU A 159 19.33 6.44 7.61
CA GLU A 159 18.42 7.57 7.78
C GLU A 159 17.70 7.93 6.47
N ASN A 160 18.36 7.74 5.32
CA ASN A 160 17.80 8.01 4.01
C ASN A 160 16.65 7.06 3.66
N ILE A 161 16.77 5.77 4.02
CA ILE A 161 15.73 4.77 3.79
C ILE A 161 14.51 5.09 4.65
N LEU A 162 14.72 5.34 5.95
CA LEU A 162 13.64 5.70 6.87
C LEU A 162 12.90 6.97 6.41
N LYS A 163 13.63 8.00 5.98
CA LYS A 163 13.03 9.25 5.49
C LYS A 163 12.17 9.02 4.24
N ASN A 164 12.61 8.15 3.33
CA ASN A 164 11.84 7.80 2.15
C ASN A 164 10.55 7.06 2.51
N ASP A 165 10.63 6.10 3.43
CA ASP A 165 9.49 5.30 3.88
C ASP A 165 8.44 6.17 4.56
N MET A 166 8.87 7.08 5.43
CA MET A 166 8.00 8.06 6.09
C MET A 166 7.33 9.01 5.08
N ARG A 167 8.03 9.39 4.02
CA ARG A 167 7.43 10.18 2.93
C ARG A 167 6.34 9.40 2.22
N ILE A 168 6.57 8.12 1.91
CA ILE A 168 5.58 7.27 1.27
C ILE A 168 4.37 7.05 2.19
N TYR A 169 4.59 6.88 3.49
CA TYR A 169 3.51 6.83 4.48
C TYR A 169 2.68 8.13 4.53
N THR A 170 3.34 9.29 4.41
CA THR A 170 2.64 10.58 4.37
C THR A 170 1.75 10.67 3.12
N VAL A 171 2.27 10.26 1.96
CA VAL A 171 1.50 10.22 0.71
C VAL A 171 0.31 9.25 0.83
N SER A 172 0.52 8.11 1.47
CA SER A 172 -0.52 7.12 1.80
C SER A 172 -1.67 7.72 2.62
N LEU A 173 -1.33 8.44 3.69
CA LEU A 173 -2.32 9.05 4.56
C LEU A 173 -3.12 10.12 3.80
N LEU A 174 -2.44 10.95 3.02
CA LEU A 174 -3.06 11.95 2.15
C LEU A 174 -3.99 11.31 1.12
N LEU A 175 -3.58 10.19 0.50
CA LEU A 175 -4.41 9.45 -0.44
C LEU A 175 -5.71 8.97 0.23
N ASN A 176 -5.63 8.36 1.41
CA ASN A 176 -6.82 7.87 2.11
C ASN A 176 -7.72 9.01 2.59
N ILE A 177 -7.16 10.15 3.02
CA ILE A 177 -7.92 11.36 3.33
C ILE A 177 -8.62 11.89 2.07
N GLY A 178 -7.90 11.96 0.94
CA GLY A 178 -8.45 12.38 -0.34
C GLY A 178 -9.60 11.47 -0.81
N SER A 179 -9.43 10.15 -0.72
CA SER A 179 -10.48 9.16 -0.97
C SER A 179 -11.71 9.41 -0.10
N LEU A 180 -11.52 9.67 1.19
CA LEU A 180 -12.62 9.97 2.11
C LEU A 180 -13.35 11.25 1.74
N VAL A 181 -12.62 12.34 1.49
CA VAL A 181 -13.18 13.63 1.10
C VAL A 181 -13.98 13.50 -0.19
N LEU A 182 -13.42 12.84 -1.20
CA LEU A 182 -14.10 12.62 -2.47
C LEU A 182 -15.40 11.83 -2.28
N MET A 183 -15.35 10.71 -1.57
CA MET A 183 -16.55 9.90 -1.33
C MET A 183 -17.59 10.64 -0.49
N LEU A 184 -17.15 11.49 0.44
CA LEU A 184 -18.04 12.35 1.22
C LEU A 184 -18.73 13.37 0.31
N LEU A 185 -17.99 14.05 -0.57
CA LEU A 185 -18.55 14.98 -1.57
C LEU A 185 -19.56 14.29 -2.49
N LEU A 186 -19.23 13.10 -3.01
CA LEU A 186 -20.16 12.32 -3.83
C LEU A 186 -21.44 11.96 -3.06
N SER A 187 -21.33 11.64 -1.77
CA SER A 187 -22.52 11.36 -0.94
C SER A 187 -23.46 12.57 -0.77
N PHE A 188 -22.94 13.80 -0.92
CA PHE A 188 -23.75 15.01 -0.94
C PHE A 188 -24.41 15.24 -2.30
N LEU A 189 -23.71 14.94 -3.40
CA LEU A 189 -24.25 15.10 -4.75
C LEU A 189 -25.36 14.09 -5.07
N PHE A 190 -25.19 12.84 -4.64
CA PHE A 190 -26.14 11.75 -4.91
C PHE A 190 -27.24 11.60 -3.84
N LEU A 191 -27.56 12.67 -3.10
CA LEU A 191 -28.71 12.69 -2.21
C LEU A 191 -29.99 12.44 -3.03
N PRO A 192 -30.76 11.37 -2.76
CA PRO A 192 -32.10 11.30 -3.29
C PRO A 192 -32.86 12.50 -2.70
N LYS A 193 -33.25 13.45 -3.57
CA LYS A 193 -34.29 14.44 -3.25
C LYS A 193 -35.47 13.61 -2.77
N LYS A 194 -35.66 13.53 -1.46
CA LYS A 194 -36.79 12.84 -0.85
C LYS A 194 -38.02 13.54 -1.42
N LYS A 195 -38.68 12.86 -2.35
CA LYS A 195 -39.91 13.31 -3.01
C LYS A 195 -40.84 13.68 -1.86
N GLN A 196 -41.14 14.97 -1.75
CA GLN A 196 -42.25 15.46 -0.94
C GLN A 196 -43.49 14.88 -1.61
N GLU A 197 -43.87 13.65 -1.26
CA GLU A 197 -45.21 13.18 -1.56
C GLU A 197 -46.13 13.89 -0.58
N LEU A 198 -46.86 14.83 -1.18
CA LEU A 198 -47.90 15.65 -0.59
C LEU A 198 -48.84 14.79 0.28
N LYS A 199 -49.18 15.34 1.45
CA LYS A 199 -50.41 15.00 2.15
C LYS A 199 -51.61 15.37 1.30
#